data_AF-A0A7T5UJ78-F1
#
_entry.id   AF-A0A7T5UJ78-F1
#
_cell.length_a   1.000
_cell.length_b   1.000
_cell.length_c   1.000
_cell.angle_alpha   90.00
_cell.angle_beta   90.00
_cell.angle_gamma   90.00
#
_symmetry.space_group_name_H-M   'P 1'
#
loop_
_entity.id
_entity.type
_entity.pdbx_description
1 polymer ?
#
loop_
_entity_poly.entity_id
_entity_poly.type
_entity_poly.pdbx_seq_one_letter_code
_entity_poly.pdbx_strand_id
1 'polypeptide(L)'
;MAATATRALRLGSLSFCYLTIAALVVAVILAYENQFLDWFLASFPDRMTFATAGALTGVILGVVFFLAFPAAGLLSEERAVIDGFERMRAGAEPVVFVRHLFGSRAVREHHSRAGSVILALKEHVETCQTLGMRPLLGTTEVVEEFGTRLEALFARLAWARTLLVSLGLFGTIVGIVMAMTAQRDMPVTPEETKQYLFLLYHGMGVVYISAVLGWGGAIWLFLFEAVLQRQADEVSADFWKLTASFIMPVIQSDAFFKAQPEPS
;
A
#
# COMPACT_ATOMS: atom_id res chain seq x y z
N MET A 1 -19.35 -21.79 -9.30
CA MET A 1 -19.71 -20.44 -9.80
C MET A 1 -19.31 -19.32 -8.83
N ALA A 2 -19.51 -19.45 -7.51
CA ALA A 2 -19.04 -18.44 -6.55
C ALA A 2 -17.50 -18.22 -6.58
N ALA A 3 -16.69 -19.29 -6.59
CA ALA A 3 -15.23 -19.20 -6.59
C ALA A 3 -14.61 -18.54 -7.84
N THR A 4 -15.30 -18.62 -8.99
CA THR A 4 -14.86 -17.98 -10.24
C THR A 4 -15.13 -16.48 -10.25
N ALA A 5 -16.25 -16.05 -9.66
CA ALA A 5 -16.57 -14.62 -9.50
C ALA A 5 -15.62 -13.94 -8.50
N THR A 6 -15.26 -14.61 -7.40
CA THR A 6 -14.27 -14.09 -6.44
C THR A 6 -12.88 -13.98 -7.08
N ARG A 7 -12.45 -14.95 -7.90
CA ARG A 7 -11.17 -14.87 -8.64
C ARG A 7 -11.13 -13.70 -9.63
N ALA A 8 -12.22 -13.42 -10.34
CA ALA A 8 -12.29 -12.30 -11.28
C ALA A 8 -12.22 -10.94 -10.56
N LEU A 9 -12.95 -10.78 -9.44
CA LEU A 9 -12.86 -9.59 -8.57
C LEU A 9 -11.46 -9.42 -7.95
N ARG A 10 -10.82 -10.53 -7.57
CA ARG A 10 -9.47 -10.57 -6.98
C ARG A 10 -8.32 -10.24 -7.94
N LEU A 11 -8.50 -10.45 -9.25
CA LEU A 11 -7.57 -10.00 -10.29
C LEU A 11 -7.82 -8.52 -10.64
N GLY A 12 -9.09 -8.11 -10.65
CA GLY A 12 -9.49 -6.73 -10.96
C GLY A 12 -8.92 -5.69 -9.99
N SER A 13 -8.79 -5.99 -8.70
CA SER A 13 -8.28 -5.02 -7.71
C SER A 13 -6.77 -4.78 -7.77
N LEU A 14 -5.96 -5.82 -7.99
CA LEU A 14 -4.51 -5.68 -8.20
C LEU A 14 -4.23 -5.00 -9.55
N SER A 15 -4.95 -5.43 -10.60
CA SER A 15 -4.91 -4.75 -11.89
C SER A 15 -5.31 -3.29 -11.75
N PHE A 16 -6.31 -2.94 -10.94
CA PHE A 16 -6.70 -1.55 -10.70
C PHE A 16 -5.58 -0.73 -10.05
N CYS A 17 -4.92 -1.25 -9.01
CA CYS A 17 -3.78 -0.56 -8.39
C CYS A 17 -2.63 -0.33 -9.38
N TYR A 18 -2.21 -1.38 -10.09
CA TYR A 18 -1.15 -1.26 -11.10
C TYR A 18 -1.55 -0.41 -12.31
N LEU A 19 -2.80 -0.48 -12.77
CA LEU A 19 -3.32 0.36 -13.86
C LEU A 19 -3.39 1.82 -13.45
N THR A 20 -3.78 2.12 -12.20
CA THR A 20 -3.82 3.49 -11.71
C THR A 20 -2.40 4.05 -11.61
N ILE A 21 -1.44 3.28 -11.10
CA ILE A 21 -0.04 3.67 -11.06
C ILE A 21 0.52 3.83 -12.49
N ALA A 22 0.24 2.90 -13.38
CA ALA A 22 0.67 2.96 -14.79
C ALA A 22 0.07 4.18 -15.50
N ALA A 23 -1.21 4.48 -15.29
CA ALA A 23 -1.86 5.67 -15.82
C ALA A 23 -1.20 6.95 -15.28
N LEU A 24 -0.80 6.96 -14.01
CA LEU A 24 -0.10 8.08 -13.39
C LEU A 24 1.31 8.26 -14.01
N VAL A 25 2.04 7.16 -14.22
CA VAL A 25 3.34 7.17 -14.90
C VAL A 25 3.21 7.65 -16.34
N VAL A 26 2.23 7.13 -17.09
CA VAL A 26 1.95 7.54 -18.47
C VAL A 26 1.55 9.01 -18.52
N ALA A 27 0.73 9.49 -17.57
CA ALA A 27 0.38 10.90 -17.48
C ALA A 27 1.62 11.78 -17.24
N VAL A 28 2.56 11.33 -16.39
CA VAL A 28 3.84 12.03 -16.17
C VAL A 28 4.72 12.03 -17.43
N ILE A 29 4.81 10.91 -18.14
CA ILE A 29 5.58 10.80 -19.39
C ILE A 29 4.96 11.70 -20.48
N LEU A 30 3.64 11.61 -20.68
CA LEU A 30 2.93 12.45 -21.64
C LEU A 30 3.01 13.93 -21.28
N ALA A 31 3.00 14.27 -20.00
CA ALA A 31 3.25 15.64 -19.56
C ALA A 31 4.67 16.09 -19.97
N TYR A 32 5.68 15.27 -19.71
CA TYR A 32 7.06 15.59 -20.12
C TYR A 32 7.20 15.74 -21.65
N GLU A 33 6.66 14.79 -22.43
CA GLU A 33 6.77 14.77 -23.89
C GLU A 33 6.02 15.93 -24.56
N ASN A 34 4.85 16.31 -24.06
CA ASN A 34 4.04 17.39 -24.64
C ASN A 34 4.49 18.78 -24.18
N GLN A 35 5.71 18.93 -23.64
CA GLN A 35 6.17 20.18 -23.06
C GLN A 35 5.17 20.74 -22.05
N PHE A 36 4.50 19.87 -21.28
CA PHE A 36 3.55 20.31 -20.26
C PHE A 36 4.23 21.26 -19.30
N LEU A 37 5.52 21.08 -19.01
CA LEU A 37 6.27 22.04 -18.22
C LEU A 37 6.25 23.43 -18.86
N ASP A 38 6.46 23.55 -20.17
CA ASP A 38 6.43 24.82 -20.89
C ASP A 38 5.00 25.38 -21.03
N TRP A 39 4.00 24.53 -21.32
CA TRP A 39 2.59 24.93 -21.32
C TRP A 39 2.10 25.37 -19.94
N PHE A 40 2.54 24.69 -18.88
CA PHE A 40 2.17 24.97 -17.49
C PHE A 40 2.91 26.20 -16.97
N LEU A 41 4.18 26.39 -17.33
CA LEU A 41 4.93 27.64 -17.08
C LEU A 41 4.32 28.82 -17.86
N ALA A 42 3.79 28.59 -19.06
CA ALA A 42 3.09 29.60 -19.85
C ALA A 42 1.68 29.90 -19.32
N SER A 43 0.98 28.89 -18.79
CA SER A 43 -0.39 29.01 -18.25
C SER A 43 -0.42 29.54 -16.81
N PHE A 44 0.65 29.29 -16.04
CA PHE A 44 0.86 29.76 -14.68
C PHE A 44 2.21 30.48 -14.58
N PRO A 45 2.31 31.71 -15.13
CA PRO A 45 3.55 32.51 -15.09
C PRO A 45 3.96 32.91 -13.65
N ASP A 46 3.07 32.68 -12.68
CA ASP A 46 3.34 32.90 -11.26
C ASP A 46 4.19 31.78 -10.65
N ARG A 47 5.38 32.18 -10.15
CA ARG A 47 6.35 31.29 -9.52
C ARG A 47 5.80 30.64 -8.24
N MET A 48 4.92 31.31 -7.50
CA MET A 48 4.33 30.79 -6.26
C MET A 48 3.37 29.64 -6.56
N THR A 49 2.40 29.86 -7.44
CA THR A 49 1.44 28.86 -7.90
C THR A 49 2.15 27.62 -8.47
N PHE A 50 3.22 27.84 -9.28
CA PHE A 50 4.06 26.77 -9.80
C PHE A 50 4.77 25.97 -8.70
N ALA A 51 5.41 26.66 -7.76
CA ALA A 51 6.13 26.02 -6.66
C ALA A 51 5.18 25.19 -5.77
N THR A 52 3.97 25.70 -5.49
CA THR A 52 2.95 24.98 -4.72
C THR A 52 2.45 23.75 -5.47
N ALA A 53 2.14 23.88 -6.77
CA ALA A 53 1.72 22.75 -7.61
C ALA A 53 2.80 21.67 -7.67
N GLY A 54 4.05 22.05 -7.90
CA GLY A 54 5.20 21.15 -7.98
C GLY A 54 5.47 20.45 -6.65
N ALA A 55 5.42 21.18 -5.52
CA ALA A 55 5.62 20.60 -4.20
C ALA A 55 4.54 19.56 -3.86
N LEU A 56 3.26 19.90 -4.05
CA LEU A 56 2.15 18.98 -3.76
C LEU A 56 2.16 17.77 -4.70
N THR A 57 2.43 17.98 -5.98
CA THR A 57 2.58 16.88 -6.95
C THR A 57 3.75 15.98 -6.57
N GLY A 58 4.88 16.57 -6.17
CA GLY A 58 6.05 15.82 -5.70
C GLY A 58 5.76 14.98 -4.45
N VAL A 59 4.98 15.50 -3.50
CA VAL A 59 4.52 14.73 -2.33
C VAL A 59 3.63 13.58 -2.77
N ILE A 60 2.64 13.84 -3.65
CA ILE A 60 1.75 12.77 -4.17
C ILE A 60 2.58 11.68 -4.86
N LEU A 61 3.47 12.04 -5.78
CA LEU A 61 4.35 11.09 -6.48
C LEU A 61 5.24 10.34 -5.50
N GLY A 62 5.81 11.03 -4.50
CA GLY A 62 6.62 10.42 -3.45
C GLY A 62 5.85 9.35 -2.68
N VAL A 63 4.61 9.66 -2.25
CA VAL A 63 3.75 8.68 -1.58
C VAL A 63 3.45 7.49 -2.51
N VAL A 64 3.20 7.73 -3.79
CA VAL A 64 2.92 6.67 -4.75
C VAL A 64 4.12 5.74 -4.92
N PHE A 65 5.30 6.27 -5.20
CA PHE A 65 6.48 5.46 -5.52
C PHE A 65 7.14 4.82 -4.29
N PHE A 66 7.13 5.50 -3.13
CA PHE A 66 7.83 5.02 -1.93
C PHE A 66 6.93 4.27 -0.93
N LEU A 67 5.60 4.42 -1.01
CA LEU A 67 4.67 3.74 -0.11
C LEU A 67 3.70 2.84 -0.88
N ALA A 68 2.96 3.39 -1.84
CA ALA A 68 1.88 2.65 -2.51
C ALA A 68 2.38 1.51 -3.39
N PHE A 69 3.39 1.75 -4.24
CA PHE A 69 3.94 0.74 -5.15
C PHE A 69 4.65 -0.40 -4.39
N PRO A 70 5.53 -0.14 -3.40
CA PRO A 70 6.12 -1.20 -2.59
C PRO A 70 5.07 -2.00 -1.81
N ALA A 71 4.00 -1.36 -1.32
CA ALA A 71 2.91 -2.06 -0.63
C ALA A 71 2.19 -3.06 -1.54
N ALA A 72 1.84 -2.62 -2.75
CA ALA A 72 1.21 -3.49 -3.74
C ALA A 72 2.14 -4.64 -4.14
N GLY A 73 3.44 -4.37 -4.29
CA GLY A 73 4.47 -5.37 -4.54
C GLY A 73 4.55 -6.42 -3.43
N LEU A 74 4.65 -6.00 -2.17
CA LEU A 74 4.68 -6.89 -1.02
C LEU A 74 3.42 -7.77 -0.95
N LEU A 75 2.22 -7.18 -1.11
CA LEU A 75 0.97 -7.96 -1.10
C LEU A 75 0.90 -8.96 -2.26
N SER A 76 1.39 -8.59 -3.44
CA SER A 76 1.50 -9.49 -4.59
C SER A 76 2.45 -10.67 -4.32
N GLU A 77 3.61 -10.40 -3.70
CA GLU A 77 4.58 -11.42 -3.33
C GLU A 77 4.02 -12.38 -2.26
N GLU A 78 3.42 -11.86 -1.19
CA GLU A 78 2.78 -12.68 -0.14
C GLU A 78 1.71 -13.59 -0.75
N ARG A 79 0.88 -13.03 -1.62
CA ARG A 79 -0.18 -13.78 -2.29
C ARG A 79 0.38 -14.88 -3.19
N ALA A 80 1.43 -14.60 -3.95
CA ALA A 80 2.08 -15.60 -4.80
C ALA A 80 2.67 -16.76 -3.97
N VAL A 81 3.22 -16.46 -2.79
CA VAL A 81 3.72 -17.48 -1.87
C VAL A 81 2.59 -18.34 -1.30
N ILE A 82 1.50 -17.73 -0.83
CA ILE A 82 0.34 -18.46 -0.30
C ILE A 82 -0.31 -19.32 -1.39
N ASP A 83 -0.49 -18.79 -2.60
CA ASP A 83 -0.98 -19.57 -3.75
C ASP A 83 -0.04 -20.74 -4.07
N GLY A 84 1.27 -20.57 -3.89
CA GLY A 84 2.26 -21.64 -4.00
C GLY A 84 2.07 -22.72 -2.93
N PHE A 85 1.79 -22.32 -1.69
CA PHE A 85 1.47 -23.25 -0.61
C PHE A 85 0.17 -24.02 -0.88
N GLU A 86 -0.88 -23.35 -1.36
CA GLU A 86 -2.13 -24.03 -1.74
C GLU A 86 -1.94 -25.02 -2.88
N ARG A 87 -1.12 -24.68 -3.89
CA ARG A 87 -0.80 -25.61 -4.99
C ARG A 87 -0.05 -26.84 -4.51
N MET A 88 0.92 -26.67 -3.61
CA MET A 88 1.61 -27.81 -2.98
C MET A 88 0.65 -28.68 -2.18
N ARG A 89 -0.30 -28.07 -1.45
CA ARG A 89 -1.32 -28.80 -0.68
C ARG A 89 -2.21 -29.65 -1.58
N ALA A 90 -2.59 -29.15 -2.76
CA ALA A 90 -3.53 -29.85 -3.65
C ALA A 90 -3.02 -31.20 -4.18
N GLY A 91 -1.70 -31.44 -4.15
CA GLY A 91 -1.08 -32.65 -4.69
C GLY A 91 -0.40 -33.56 -3.67
N ALA A 92 -0.50 -33.28 -2.37
CA ALA A 92 0.26 -33.98 -1.34
C ALA A 92 -0.60 -34.43 -0.16
N GLU A 93 -0.27 -35.57 0.43
CA GLU A 93 -0.83 -35.98 1.72
C GLU A 93 -0.50 -34.94 2.82
N PRO A 94 -1.37 -34.75 3.82
CA PRO A 94 -1.24 -33.64 4.78
C PRO A 94 0.11 -33.59 5.52
N VAL A 95 0.63 -34.73 5.98
CA VAL A 95 1.92 -34.81 6.69
C VAL A 95 3.10 -34.54 5.74
N VAL A 96 3.04 -35.09 4.53
CA VAL A 96 4.07 -34.90 3.49
C VAL A 96 4.11 -33.44 3.05
N PHE A 97 2.95 -32.80 2.89
CA PHE A 97 2.82 -31.39 2.59
C PHE A 97 3.52 -30.52 3.65
N VAL A 98 3.20 -30.70 4.93
CA VAL A 98 3.79 -29.85 6.00
C VAL A 98 5.31 -30.00 6.06
N ARG A 99 5.82 -31.22 5.88
CA ARG A 99 7.27 -31.46 5.79
C ARG A 99 7.89 -30.78 4.58
N HIS A 100 7.26 -30.90 3.42
CA HIS A 100 7.74 -30.27 2.20
C HIS A 100 7.68 -28.74 2.29
N LEU A 101 6.64 -28.20 2.94
CA LEU A 101 6.46 -26.78 3.23
C LEU A 101 7.61 -26.24 4.09
N PHE A 102 7.94 -26.91 5.21
CA PHE A 102 9.07 -26.60 6.08
C PHE A 102 10.43 -26.71 5.40
N GLY A 103 10.51 -27.51 4.33
CA GLY A 103 11.66 -27.61 3.44
C GLY A 103 11.59 -26.71 2.22
N SER A 104 10.54 -25.93 2.00
CA SER A 104 10.38 -25.19 0.75
C SER A 104 11.34 -24.00 0.68
N ARG A 105 11.76 -23.65 -0.55
CA ARG A 105 12.63 -22.50 -0.79
C ARG A 105 12.01 -21.18 -0.31
N ALA A 106 10.69 -21.02 -0.51
CA ALA A 106 9.93 -19.86 -0.06
C ALA A 106 9.96 -19.64 1.46
N VAL A 107 10.08 -20.72 2.24
CA VAL A 107 10.22 -20.66 3.70
C VAL A 107 11.69 -20.46 4.11
N ARG A 108 12.64 -21.10 3.41
CA ARG A 108 14.08 -21.04 3.72
C ARG A 108 14.75 -19.71 3.40
N GLU A 109 14.32 -19.02 2.35
CA GLU A 109 14.97 -17.78 1.89
C GLU A 109 14.38 -16.52 2.55
N HIS A 110 13.35 -16.64 3.39
CA HIS A 110 12.75 -15.55 4.17
C HIS A 110 12.31 -14.31 3.38
N HIS A 111 12.12 -14.42 2.07
CA HIS A 111 11.73 -13.27 1.24
C HIS A 111 10.29 -12.81 1.50
N SER A 112 9.44 -13.67 2.09
CA SER A 112 8.05 -13.36 2.43
C SER A 112 7.77 -13.56 3.91
N ARG A 113 6.77 -12.84 4.42
CA ARG A 113 6.27 -12.91 5.79
C ARG A 113 5.51 -14.19 6.05
N ALA A 114 4.71 -14.67 5.08
CA ALA A 114 4.13 -16.00 5.17
C ALA A 114 5.24 -17.06 5.34
N GLY A 115 6.33 -16.94 4.58
CA GLY A 115 7.52 -17.78 4.74
C GLY A 115 8.17 -17.67 6.13
N SER A 116 8.40 -16.45 6.62
CA SER A 116 9.04 -16.24 7.93
C SER A 116 8.20 -16.77 9.10
N VAL A 117 6.88 -16.56 9.06
CA VAL A 117 5.96 -17.07 10.09
C VAL A 117 5.94 -18.61 10.08
N ILE A 118 5.91 -19.23 8.90
CA ILE A 118 5.98 -20.68 8.79
C ILE A 118 7.34 -21.23 9.26
N LEU A 119 8.44 -20.51 9.07
CA LEU A 119 9.73 -20.92 9.63
C LEU A 119 9.75 -20.81 11.15
N ALA A 120 9.28 -19.71 11.73
CA ALA A 120 9.19 -19.57 13.19
C ALA A 120 8.34 -20.71 13.79
N LEU A 121 7.24 -21.08 13.12
CA LEU A 121 6.43 -22.23 13.48
C LEU A 121 7.23 -23.54 13.39
N LYS A 122 8.00 -23.75 12.32
CA LYS A 122 8.88 -24.92 12.16
C LYS A 122 9.88 -25.02 13.31
N GLU A 123 10.60 -23.95 13.61
CA GLU A 123 11.61 -23.89 14.68
C GLU A 123 10.99 -24.22 16.04
N HIS A 124 9.79 -23.70 16.31
CA HIS A 124 9.07 -24.03 17.53
C HIS A 124 8.68 -25.52 17.58
N VAL A 125 8.18 -26.08 16.49
CA VAL A 125 7.81 -27.50 16.41
C VAL A 125 9.03 -28.40 16.62
N GLU A 126 10.16 -28.07 15.99
CA GLU A 126 11.42 -28.81 16.17
C GLU A 126 11.91 -28.71 17.62
N THR A 127 11.81 -27.53 18.24
CA THR A 127 12.14 -27.33 19.66
C THR A 127 11.24 -28.15 20.59
N CYS A 128 9.92 -28.18 20.36
CA CYS A 128 9.03 -29.01 21.14
C CYS A 128 9.33 -30.51 20.97
N GLN A 129 9.57 -30.95 19.73
CA GLN A 129 9.89 -32.35 19.43
C GLN A 129 11.19 -32.81 20.09
N THR A 130 12.24 -32.00 20.04
CA THR A 130 13.52 -32.28 20.71
C THR A 130 13.36 -32.37 22.24
N LEU A 131 12.44 -31.61 22.81
CA LEU A 131 12.11 -31.65 24.24
C LEU A 131 11.08 -32.75 24.60
N GLY A 132 10.64 -33.57 23.64
CA GLY A 132 9.63 -34.61 23.85
C GLY A 132 8.22 -34.07 24.16
N MET A 133 7.98 -32.79 23.90
CA MET A 133 6.72 -32.10 24.15
C MET A 133 5.92 -31.93 22.87
N ARG A 134 4.59 -31.79 23.01
CA ARG A 134 3.74 -31.42 21.88
C ARG A 134 3.74 -29.91 21.70
N PRO A 135 3.79 -29.40 20.45
CA PRO A 135 3.66 -27.98 20.19
C PRO A 135 2.25 -27.51 20.55
N LEU A 136 2.16 -26.63 21.55
CA LEU A 136 0.93 -26.00 22.01
C LEU A 136 0.92 -24.53 21.56
N LEU A 137 1.07 -24.27 20.25
CA LEU A 137 0.86 -22.90 19.75
C LEU A 137 -0.62 -22.64 19.50
N GLY A 138 -1.09 -21.47 19.92
CA GLY A 138 -2.39 -20.95 19.54
C GLY A 138 -2.38 -20.52 18.07
N THR A 139 -3.40 -20.91 17.29
CA THR A 139 -3.59 -20.44 15.91
C THR A 139 -3.67 -18.92 15.79
N THR A 140 -4.08 -18.24 16.87
CA THR A 140 -4.20 -16.78 16.95
C THR A 140 -2.84 -16.08 16.97
N GLU A 141 -1.86 -16.61 17.71
CA GLU A 141 -0.53 -16.01 17.85
C GLU A 141 0.22 -15.97 16.50
N VAL A 142 0.14 -17.07 15.74
CA VAL A 142 0.75 -17.18 14.40
C VAL A 142 0.15 -16.18 13.40
N VAL A 143 -1.13 -15.85 13.58
CA VAL A 143 -1.89 -14.99 12.66
C VAL A 143 -1.71 -13.51 13.02
N GLU A 144 -1.66 -13.19 14.30
CA GLU A 144 -1.33 -11.84 14.78
C GLU A 144 0.08 -11.43 14.31
N GLU A 145 1.03 -12.36 14.34
CA GLU A 145 2.38 -12.09 13.84
C GLU A 145 2.41 -11.82 12.33
N PHE A 146 1.53 -12.44 11.53
CA PHE A 146 1.40 -12.12 10.12
C PHE A 146 0.84 -10.69 9.89
N GLY A 147 -0.16 -10.25 10.66
CA GLY A 147 -0.85 -8.97 10.46
C GLY A 147 -0.04 -7.70 10.78
N THR A 148 0.84 -7.74 11.78
CA THR A 148 1.47 -6.52 12.35
C THR A 148 2.32 -5.66 11.39
N ARG A 149 2.94 -6.21 10.33
CA ARG A 149 3.66 -5.38 9.33
C ARG A 149 2.74 -4.72 8.32
N LEU A 150 1.61 -5.36 7.98
CA LEU A 150 0.64 -4.79 7.05
C LEU A 150 0.02 -3.54 7.68
N GLU A 151 -0.31 -3.62 8.97
CA GLU A 151 -0.80 -2.48 9.77
C GLU A 151 0.18 -1.30 9.79
N ALA A 152 1.47 -1.56 10.00
CA ALA A 152 2.49 -0.52 10.01
C ALA A 152 2.58 0.23 8.66
N LEU A 153 2.34 -0.46 7.55
CA LEU A 153 2.33 0.13 6.23
C LEU A 153 1.07 0.99 6.01
N PHE A 154 -0.11 0.49 6.39
CA PHE A 154 -1.35 1.25 6.33
C PHE A 154 -1.33 2.50 7.21
N ALA A 155 -0.70 2.42 8.39
CA ALA A 155 -0.49 3.58 9.25
C ALA A 155 0.32 4.69 8.55
N ARG A 156 1.32 4.33 7.74
CA ARG A 156 2.10 5.30 6.95
C ARG A 156 1.28 5.92 5.83
N LEU A 157 0.43 5.16 5.14
CA LEU A 157 -0.49 5.68 4.12
C LEU A 157 -1.52 6.64 4.73
N ALA A 158 -2.10 6.28 5.87
CA ALA A 158 -3.03 7.14 6.61
C ALA A 158 -2.36 8.45 7.10
N TRP A 159 -1.10 8.37 7.53
CA TRP A 159 -0.30 9.55 7.86
C TRP A 159 -0.05 10.44 6.64
N ALA A 160 0.35 9.85 5.51
CA ALA A 160 0.56 10.59 4.25
C ALA A 160 -0.71 11.27 3.74
N ARG A 161 -1.87 10.62 3.88
CA ARG A 161 -3.18 11.21 3.59
C ARG A 161 -3.45 12.44 4.47
N THR A 162 -3.25 12.31 5.78
CA THR A 162 -3.41 13.43 6.72
C THR A 162 -2.49 14.58 6.36
N LEU A 163 -1.23 14.28 6.03
CA LEU A 163 -0.25 15.28 5.60
C LEU A 163 -0.70 16.03 4.34
N LEU A 164 -1.20 15.34 3.31
CA LEU A 164 -1.70 15.99 2.10
C LEU A 164 -2.89 16.91 2.36
N VAL A 165 -3.83 16.50 3.21
CA VAL A 165 -4.96 17.36 3.63
C VAL A 165 -4.43 18.60 4.36
N SER A 166 -3.49 18.42 5.30
CA SER A 166 -2.91 19.54 6.04
C SER A 166 -2.14 20.51 5.14
N LEU A 167 -1.34 20.00 4.20
CA LEU A 167 -0.61 20.82 3.23
C LEU A 167 -1.56 21.55 2.26
N GLY A 168 -2.60 20.88 1.79
CA GLY A 168 -3.64 21.49 0.95
C GLY A 168 -4.41 22.58 1.66
N LEU A 169 -4.79 22.35 2.92
CA LEU A 169 -5.44 23.37 3.76
C LEU A 169 -4.51 24.55 4.02
N PHE A 170 -3.25 24.30 4.35
CA PHE A 170 -2.25 25.34 4.56
C PHE A 170 -2.06 26.20 3.32
N GLY A 171 -1.86 25.59 2.15
CA GLY A 171 -1.73 26.31 0.88
C GLY A 171 -3.00 27.11 0.54
N THR A 172 -4.17 26.57 0.84
CA THR A 172 -5.46 27.27 0.69
C THR A 172 -5.51 28.53 1.57
N ILE A 173 -5.15 28.42 2.85
CA ILE A 173 -5.16 29.56 3.77
C ILE A 173 -4.14 30.63 3.31
N VAL A 174 -2.93 30.21 2.93
CA VAL A 174 -1.90 31.13 2.42
C VAL A 174 -2.40 31.87 1.18
N GLY A 175 -3.01 31.16 0.22
CA GLY A 175 -3.56 31.77 -0.98
C GLY A 175 -4.70 32.75 -0.69
N ILE A 176 -5.58 32.46 0.28
CA ILE A 176 -6.62 33.39 0.73
C ILE A 176 -5.98 34.64 1.34
N VAL A 177 -5.00 34.49 2.23
CA VAL A 177 -4.31 35.63 2.85
C VAL A 177 -3.65 36.49 1.77
N MET A 178 -2.95 35.88 0.80
CA MET A 178 -2.36 36.61 -0.33
C MET A 178 -3.42 37.39 -1.14
N ALA A 179 -4.55 36.74 -1.47
CA ALA A 179 -5.66 37.38 -2.16
C ALA A 179 -6.25 38.55 -1.37
N MET A 180 -6.38 38.43 -0.04
CA MET A 180 -6.91 39.49 0.82
C MET A 180 -5.91 40.62 1.05
N THR A 181 -4.60 40.35 1.06
CA THR A 181 -3.60 41.42 1.18
C THR A 181 -3.60 42.38 -0.01
N ALA A 182 -4.15 41.97 -1.16
CA ALA A 182 -4.39 42.86 -2.30
C ALA A 182 -5.36 44.00 -1.96
N GLN A 183 -6.28 43.82 -0.99
CA GLN A 183 -7.40 44.73 -0.72
C GLN A 183 -7.08 45.90 0.21
N ARG A 184 -5.81 46.10 0.61
CA ARG A 184 -5.49 47.12 1.62
C ARG A 184 -5.70 48.57 1.16
N ASP A 185 -5.61 48.84 -0.15
CA ASP A 185 -5.89 50.15 -0.73
C ASP A 185 -6.74 49.98 -1.99
N MET A 186 -7.85 50.74 -2.13
CA MET A 186 -8.64 50.72 -3.36
C MET A 186 -7.79 51.29 -4.51
N PRO A 187 -7.62 50.58 -5.63
CA PRO A 187 -6.82 51.06 -6.74
C PRO A 187 -7.46 52.32 -7.32
N VAL A 188 -6.68 53.40 -7.43
CA VAL A 188 -7.13 54.70 -7.93
C VAL A 188 -6.69 54.90 -9.38
N THR A 189 -5.66 54.16 -9.82
CA THR A 189 -5.12 54.19 -11.19
C THR A 189 -5.35 52.87 -11.96
N PRO A 190 -5.36 52.91 -13.31
CA PRO A 190 -5.44 51.71 -14.14
C PRO A 190 -4.27 50.73 -13.91
N GLU A 191 -3.07 51.24 -13.66
CA GLU A 191 -1.87 50.46 -13.33
C GLU A 191 -2.02 49.73 -11.98
N GLU A 192 -2.52 50.41 -10.94
CA GLU A 192 -2.82 49.79 -9.64
C GLU A 192 -3.93 48.74 -9.76
N THR A 193 -4.93 48.98 -10.61
CA THR A 193 -6.02 48.03 -10.87
C THR A 193 -5.47 46.73 -11.50
N LYS A 194 -4.51 46.84 -12.43
CA LYS A 194 -3.85 45.66 -13.01
C LYS A 194 -3.07 44.88 -11.94
N GLN A 195 -2.27 45.55 -11.11
CA GLN A 195 -1.50 44.91 -10.04
C GLN A 195 -2.40 44.23 -9.01
N TYR A 196 -3.50 44.89 -8.63
CA TYR A 196 -4.54 44.34 -7.76
C TYR A 196 -5.15 43.05 -8.33
N LEU A 197 -5.57 43.08 -9.59
CA LEU A 197 -6.13 41.91 -10.27
C LEU A 197 -5.10 40.77 -10.36
N PHE A 198 -3.84 41.07 -10.69
CA PHE A 198 -2.79 40.06 -10.71
C PHE A 198 -2.62 39.39 -9.35
N LEU A 199 -2.50 40.15 -8.26
CA LEU A 199 -2.32 39.60 -6.92
C LEU A 199 -3.52 38.74 -6.48
N LEU A 200 -4.73 39.19 -6.82
CA LEU A 200 -5.97 38.45 -6.56
C LEU A 200 -6.00 37.12 -7.32
N TYR A 201 -5.69 37.13 -8.62
CA TYR A 201 -5.62 35.91 -9.44
C TYR A 201 -4.53 34.95 -8.97
N HIS A 202 -3.37 35.46 -8.50
CA HIS A 202 -2.30 34.63 -7.94
C HIS A 202 -2.76 33.94 -6.66
N GLY A 203 -3.34 34.69 -5.72
CA GLY A 203 -3.88 34.13 -4.49
C GLY A 203 -4.96 33.07 -4.76
N MET A 204 -5.88 33.33 -5.69
CA MET A 204 -6.89 32.35 -6.10
C MET A 204 -6.31 31.11 -6.79
N GLY A 205 -5.25 31.27 -7.59
CA GLY A 205 -4.53 30.16 -8.22
C GLY A 205 -3.92 29.21 -7.18
N VAL A 206 -3.20 29.77 -6.19
CA VAL A 206 -2.64 29.01 -5.07
C VAL A 206 -3.74 28.30 -4.27
N VAL A 207 -4.87 28.99 -4.00
CA VAL A 207 -6.05 28.39 -3.34
C VAL A 207 -6.55 27.17 -4.09
N TYR A 208 -6.84 27.33 -5.39
CA TYR A 208 -7.48 26.29 -6.17
C TYR A 208 -6.57 25.06 -6.32
N ILE A 209 -5.30 25.27 -6.66
CA ILE A 209 -4.33 24.18 -6.81
C ILE A 209 -4.12 23.44 -5.48
N SER A 210 -3.97 24.17 -4.38
CA SER A 210 -3.78 23.56 -3.06
C SER A 210 -4.98 22.73 -2.64
N ALA A 211 -6.19 23.25 -2.88
CA ALA A 211 -7.43 22.54 -2.58
C ALA A 211 -7.58 21.28 -3.44
N VAL A 212 -7.41 21.38 -4.76
CA VAL A 212 -7.55 20.24 -5.68
C VAL A 212 -6.51 19.17 -5.42
N LEU A 213 -5.22 19.53 -5.32
CA LEU A 213 -4.16 18.54 -5.11
C LEU A 213 -4.18 17.98 -3.68
N GLY A 214 -4.44 18.82 -2.68
CA GLY A 214 -4.51 18.37 -1.28
C GLY A 214 -5.70 17.45 -1.01
N TRP A 215 -6.92 17.92 -1.29
CA TRP A 215 -8.13 17.12 -1.06
C TRP A 215 -8.29 16.01 -2.09
N GLY A 216 -8.08 16.30 -3.37
CA GLY A 216 -8.17 15.30 -4.43
C GLY A 216 -7.12 14.21 -4.27
N GLY A 217 -5.87 14.57 -3.96
CA GLY A 217 -4.81 13.61 -3.65
C GLY A 217 -5.11 12.78 -2.41
N ALA A 218 -5.66 13.38 -1.35
CA ALA A 218 -6.05 12.65 -0.16
C ALA A 218 -7.23 11.67 -0.38
N ILE A 219 -8.25 12.08 -1.14
CA ILE A 219 -9.38 11.20 -1.53
C ILE A 219 -8.86 10.05 -2.37
N TRP A 220 -7.97 10.33 -3.32
CA TRP A 220 -7.36 9.30 -4.15
C TRP A 220 -6.55 8.30 -3.32
N LEU A 221 -5.72 8.77 -2.38
CA LEU A 221 -5.01 7.91 -1.44
C LEU A 221 -5.95 7.10 -0.54
N PHE A 222 -7.06 7.69 -0.09
CA PHE A 222 -8.07 6.98 0.70
C PHE A 222 -8.67 5.80 -0.06
N LEU A 223 -9.07 6.02 -1.32
CA LEU A 223 -9.59 4.95 -2.18
C LEU A 223 -8.53 3.88 -2.42
N PHE A 224 -7.29 4.29 -2.65
CA PHE A 224 -6.18 3.37 -2.87
C PHE A 224 -5.86 2.52 -1.63
N GLU A 225 -5.82 3.15 -0.45
CA GLU A 225 -5.65 2.50 0.85
C GLU A 225 -6.76 1.47 1.10
N ALA A 226 -8.02 1.82 0.84
CA ALA A 226 -9.15 0.90 1.01
C ALA A 226 -9.03 -0.35 0.12
N VAL A 227 -8.54 -0.19 -1.11
CA VAL A 227 -8.28 -1.33 -2.01
C VAL A 227 -7.16 -2.21 -1.47
N LEU A 228 -6.06 -1.63 -1.02
CA LEU A 228 -4.93 -2.38 -0.45
C LEU A 228 -5.31 -3.07 0.87
N GLN A 229 -6.09 -2.43 1.74
CA GLN A 229 -6.58 -3.01 2.99
C GLN A 229 -7.43 -4.24 2.71
N ARG A 230 -8.39 -4.14 1.78
CA ARG A 230 -9.20 -5.29 1.37
C ARG A 230 -8.34 -6.45 0.85
N GLN A 231 -7.28 -6.16 0.10
CA GLN A 231 -6.36 -7.20 -0.36
C GLN A 231 -5.56 -7.82 0.79
N ALA A 232 -5.06 -7.00 1.72
CA ALA A 232 -4.38 -7.48 2.91
C ALA A 232 -5.28 -8.39 3.74
N ASP A 233 -6.56 -8.03 3.91
CA ASP A 233 -7.54 -8.86 4.61
C ASP A 233 -7.76 -10.19 3.90
N GLU A 234 -7.88 -10.18 2.57
CA GLU A 234 -8.05 -11.40 1.77
C GLU A 234 -6.83 -12.32 1.87
N VAL A 235 -5.62 -11.77 1.74
CA VAL A 235 -4.35 -12.50 1.87
C VAL A 235 -4.21 -13.08 3.28
N SER A 236 -4.53 -12.29 4.31
CA SER A 236 -4.49 -12.72 5.70
C SER A 236 -5.52 -13.81 6.00
N ALA A 237 -6.73 -13.71 5.43
CA ALA A 237 -7.76 -14.72 5.56
C ALA A 237 -7.38 -16.04 4.86
N ASP A 238 -6.81 -15.98 3.66
CA ASP A 238 -6.34 -17.15 2.94
C ASP A 238 -5.18 -17.83 3.70
N PHE A 239 -4.24 -17.05 4.26
CA PHE A 239 -3.18 -17.57 5.13
C PHE A 239 -3.72 -18.17 6.42
N TRP A 240 -4.64 -17.49 7.11
CA TRP A 240 -5.30 -17.98 8.31
C TRP A 240 -5.99 -19.32 8.04
N LYS A 241 -6.73 -19.40 6.93
CA LYS A 241 -7.43 -20.62 6.54
C LYS A 241 -6.44 -21.75 6.32
N LEU A 242 -5.33 -21.52 5.60
CA LEU A 242 -4.31 -22.53 5.38
C LEU A 242 -3.70 -23.00 6.71
N THR A 243 -3.35 -22.07 7.59
CA THR A 243 -2.67 -22.37 8.85
C THR A 243 -3.59 -23.06 9.86
N ALA A 244 -4.77 -22.49 10.12
CA ALA A 244 -5.72 -22.99 11.11
C ALA A 244 -6.44 -24.27 10.67
N SER A 245 -6.86 -24.37 9.40
CA SER A 245 -7.62 -25.53 8.93
C SER A 245 -6.76 -26.73 8.53
N PHE A 246 -5.45 -26.53 8.32
CA PHE A 246 -4.60 -27.56 7.76
C PHE A 246 -3.28 -27.73 8.49
N ILE A 247 -2.44 -26.69 8.54
CA ILE A 247 -1.07 -26.83 9.07
C ILE A 247 -1.09 -27.18 10.56
N MET A 248 -1.85 -26.43 11.37
CA MET A 248 -1.91 -26.64 12.82
C MET A 248 -2.51 -28.00 13.21
N PRO A 249 -3.66 -28.44 12.65
CA PRO A 249 -4.18 -29.78 12.92
C PRO A 249 -3.20 -30.90 12.56
N VAL A 250 -2.44 -30.75 11.47
CA VAL A 250 -1.44 -31.75 11.06
C VAL A 250 -0.28 -31.78 12.04
N ILE A 251 0.28 -30.63 12.42
CA ILE A 251 1.40 -30.54 13.36
C ILE A 251 1.02 -31.10 14.74
N GLN A 252 -0.22 -30.88 15.18
CA GLN A 252 -0.74 -31.38 16.45
C GLN A 252 -1.18 -32.85 16.38
N SER A 253 -1.22 -33.45 15.18
CA SER A 253 -1.64 -34.85 15.01
C SER A 253 -0.55 -35.83 15.46
N ASP A 254 -1.00 -36.97 15.99
CA ASP A 254 -0.12 -38.08 16.36
C ASP A 254 0.67 -38.62 15.16
N ALA A 255 0.10 -38.55 13.96
CA ALA A 255 0.73 -39.02 12.72
C ALA A 255 1.98 -38.19 12.39
N PHE A 256 1.93 -36.87 12.58
CA PHE A 256 3.08 -36.01 12.33
C PHE A 256 4.18 -36.20 13.38
N PHE A 257 3.80 -36.35 14.66
CA PHE A 257 4.73 -36.57 15.76
C PHE A 257 5.43 -37.94 15.70
N LYS A 258 4.70 -39.00 15.30
CA LYS A 258 5.25 -40.36 15.19
C LYS A 258 6.11 -40.57 13.95
N ALA A 259 5.93 -39.77 12.90
CA ALA A 259 6.64 -39.95 11.64
C ALA A 259 8.11 -39.49 11.68
N GLN A 260 8.73 -39.31 12.85
CA GLN A 260 10.08 -38.71 13.00
C GLN A 260 11.07 -39.24 11.96
N PRO A 261 11.91 -38.37 11.36
CA PRO A 261 13.04 -38.85 10.60
C PRO A 261 13.93 -39.66 11.56
N GLU A 262 14.31 -40.88 11.15
CA GLU A 262 15.37 -41.60 11.84
C GLU A 262 16.59 -40.67 11.95
N PRO A 263 17.24 -40.60 13.12
CA PRO A 263 18.41 -39.75 13.30
C PRO A 263 19.48 -40.18 12.28
N SER A 264 19.85 -39.25 11.40
CA SER A 264 21.02 -39.35 10.51
C SER A 264 22.31 -39.14 11.27
#